data_AF-A0A7S0C4W3-F1
#
_entry.id   AF-A0A7S0C4W3-F1
#
_cell.length_a   1.000
_cell.length_b   1.000
_cell.length_c   1.000
_cell.angle_alpha   90.00
_cell.angle_beta   90.00
_cell.angle_gamma   90.00
#
_symmetry.space_group_name_H-M   'P 1'
#
loop_
_entity.id
_entity.type
_entity.pdbx_description
1 polymer ?
#
loop_
_entity_poly.entity_id
_entity_poly.type
_entity_poly.pdbx_seq_one_letter_code
_entity_poly.pdbx_strand_id
1 'polypeptide(L)'
;KREKKPFGIDLMAQLDEPISNNNQNGNGNVMEDDEDINRPPGKGQSYLRYAETADFVRAGLEPEFVGRVPVRVALNALDASDLKQILIGAEGSVLKQFKRDFMGYNIRMDATDDALTAISELAEREGTGARGLVTILERTLREHKFELPSTSVTRFEMDADTVRTPNRSLKQLLKSESAGDGAGIKLRDLKRWETKLNRKLPDLVSAWLTDDAQTYLLRRSMSKKHEHQSAFSFAGQYFGTMLEKVILLIHGKTGQAAFPISLDVAMDPEVELRKWMSSLEGTSEDESDVVVDATVLEESKRDVDPPRKKKVRSDK
;
A
#
# COMPACT_ATOMS: atom_id res chain seq x y z
N LYS A 1 48.91 1.52 32.57
CA LYS A 1 47.85 2.49 32.17
C LYS A 1 48.20 2.98 30.77
N ARG A 2 47.53 2.47 29.74
CA ARG A 2 47.70 2.93 28.35
C ARG A 2 46.68 4.04 28.09
N GLU A 3 47.18 5.21 27.71
CA GLU A 3 46.35 6.33 27.27
C GLU A 3 45.78 6.06 25.88
N LYS A 4 44.48 6.33 25.73
CA LYS A 4 43.77 6.32 24.45
C LYS A 4 44.06 7.61 23.70
N LYS A 5 44.39 7.54 22.41
CA LYS A 5 44.25 8.66 21.46
C LYS A 5 43.10 8.37 20.48
N PRO A 6 42.36 9.39 20.04
CA PRO A 6 41.07 9.23 19.38
C PRO A 6 41.20 8.91 17.90
N PHE A 7 40.21 8.15 17.42
CA PHE A 7 39.94 7.87 16.02
C PHE A 7 39.55 9.17 15.29
N GLY A 8 40.23 9.46 14.19
CA GLY A 8 39.87 10.50 13.22
C GLY A 8 40.55 10.17 11.90
N ILE A 9 39.77 9.70 10.92
CA ILE A 9 40.24 9.44 9.56
C ILE A 9 40.22 10.78 8.85
N ASP A 10 41.39 11.39 8.67
CA ASP A 10 41.55 12.54 7.79
C ASP A 10 42.19 12.05 6.49
N LEU A 11 41.34 11.72 5.52
CA LEU A 11 41.73 11.24 4.19
C LEU A 11 41.09 12.15 3.13
N MET A 12 41.32 13.47 3.23
CA MET A 12 40.78 14.45 2.28
C MET A 12 41.75 15.58 1.89
N ALA A 13 43.06 15.38 2.04
CA ALA A 13 44.02 16.42 1.66
C ALA A 13 45.22 15.84 0.91
N GLN A 14 45.02 15.52 -0.36
CA GLN A 14 46.04 15.52 -1.42
C GLN A 14 45.38 15.00 -2.68
N LEU A 15 44.96 15.90 -3.58
CA LEU A 15 44.85 15.69 -5.03
C LEU A 15 44.19 16.95 -5.61
N ASP A 16 45.00 17.96 -5.94
CA ASP A 16 44.60 19.02 -6.88
C ASP A 16 45.86 19.48 -7.62
N GLU A 17 46.08 18.93 -8.82
CA GLU A 17 46.70 19.68 -9.92
C GLU A 17 46.01 19.31 -11.24
N PRO A 18 45.65 20.29 -12.10
CA PRO A 18 44.93 20.03 -13.34
C PRO A 18 45.90 19.80 -14.50
N ILE A 19 45.79 18.66 -15.18
CA ILE A 19 46.42 18.47 -16.50
C ILE A 19 45.37 18.64 -17.60
N SER A 20 45.70 19.56 -18.51
CA SER A 20 44.93 20.04 -19.66
C SER A 20 44.48 18.91 -20.60
N ASN A 21 43.21 18.96 -21.01
CA ASN A 21 42.59 18.04 -21.96
C ASN A 21 42.87 18.51 -23.39
N ASN A 22 43.51 17.68 -24.21
CA ASN A 22 43.39 17.80 -25.66
C ASN A 22 43.73 16.46 -26.34
N ASN A 23 42.74 15.73 -26.84
CA ASN A 23 42.79 15.25 -28.23
C ASN A 23 41.45 14.79 -28.76
N GLN A 24 41.23 15.12 -30.02
CA GLN A 24 40.06 14.82 -30.84
C GLN A 24 40.23 13.47 -31.56
N ASN A 25 39.08 12.90 -31.97
CA ASN A 25 38.86 11.97 -33.08
C ASN A 25 39.26 10.49 -32.95
N GLY A 26 38.31 9.61 -33.31
CA GLY A 26 38.60 8.28 -33.82
C GLY A 26 37.49 7.25 -33.60
N ASN A 27 36.52 7.17 -34.52
CA ASN A 27 35.65 6.00 -34.68
C ASN A 27 36.49 4.78 -35.08
N GLY A 28 36.35 3.67 -34.35
CA GLY A 28 36.89 2.37 -34.74
C GLY A 28 36.46 1.29 -33.75
N ASN A 29 35.95 0.17 -34.28
CA ASN A 29 35.61 -1.05 -33.55
C ASN A 29 36.64 -1.38 -32.46
N VAL A 30 36.20 -1.46 -31.21
CA VAL A 30 37.00 -2.03 -30.12
C VAL A 30 36.50 -3.46 -29.91
N MET A 31 37.29 -4.40 -30.42
CA MET A 31 37.33 -5.74 -29.85
C MET A 31 37.64 -5.57 -28.37
N GLU A 32 36.90 -6.25 -27.49
CA GLU A 32 37.16 -6.25 -26.05
C GLU A 32 38.58 -6.80 -25.81
N ASP A 33 39.54 -5.88 -25.74
CA ASP A 33 40.93 -6.18 -25.38
C ASP A 33 40.94 -6.71 -23.95
N ASP A 34 41.64 -7.83 -23.74
CA ASP A 34 41.97 -8.40 -22.44
C ASP A 34 42.41 -7.28 -21.48
N GLU A 35 41.54 -6.90 -20.53
CA GLU A 35 41.83 -5.83 -19.57
C GLU A 35 43.06 -6.22 -18.73
N ASP A 36 44.13 -5.45 -18.89
CA ASP A 36 45.32 -5.48 -18.06
C ASP A 36 44.91 -5.35 -16.58
N ILE A 37 44.95 -6.48 -15.87
CA ILE A 37 44.61 -6.63 -14.45
C ILE A 37 45.46 -5.77 -13.50
N ASN A 38 46.49 -5.07 -14.01
CA ASN A 38 47.31 -4.14 -13.21
C ASN A 38 47.05 -2.66 -13.51
N ARG A 39 46.09 -2.34 -14.39
CA ARG A 39 45.77 -0.94 -14.69
C ARG A 39 45.03 -0.29 -13.52
N PRO A 40 45.50 0.85 -12.97
CA PRO A 40 44.77 1.54 -11.92
C PRO A 40 43.38 1.97 -12.44
N PRO A 41 42.32 1.78 -11.65
CA PRO A 41 40.96 2.04 -12.08
C PRO A 41 40.79 3.50 -12.49
N GLY A 42 40.06 3.73 -13.60
CA GLY A 42 39.65 5.07 -14.01
C GLY A 42 38.75 5.75 -12.99
N LYS A 43 38.61 7.07 -13.07
CA LYS A 43 37.78 7.89 -12.16
C LYS A 43 36.35 7.31 -12.08
N GLY A 44 35.96 6.76 -10.92
CA GLY A 44 34.65 6.12 -10.70
C GLY A 44 34.64 4.59 -10.62
N GLN A 45 35.78 3.91 -10.84
CA GLN A 45 35.88 2.45 -10.72
C GLN A 45 36.33 2.00 -9.31
N SER A 46 35.83 0.84 -8.88
CA SER A 46 36.05 0.30 -7.53
C SER A 46 37.43 -0.36 -7.38
N TYR A 47 38.24 0.13 -6.43
CA TYR A 47 39.53 -0.47 -6.06
C TYR A 47 39.39 -1.87 -5.43
N LEU A 48 38.18 -2.30 -5.08
CA LEU A 48 37.93 -3.61 -4.42
C LEU A 48 38.39 -4.80 -5.26
N ARG A 49 38.47 -4.66 -6.60
CA ARG A 49 38.95 -5.70 -7.52
C ARG A 49 40.45 -5.99 -7.36
N TYR A 50 41.21 -5.01 -6.89
CA TYR A 50 42.66 -5.10 -6.70
C TYR A 50 43.05 -5.38 -5.24
N ALA A 51 42.08 -5.70 -4.39
CA ALA A 51 42.32 -5.91 -2.96
C ALA A 51 43.21 -7.14 -2.72
N GLU A 52 44.37 -6.91 -2.12
CA GLU A 52 45.32 -7.97 -1.80
C GLU A 52 45.07 -8.56 -0.41
N THR A 53 45.69 -9.72 -0.13
CA THR A 53 45.62 -10.36 1.20
C THR A 53 46.09 -9.40 2.31
N ALA A 54 47.08 -8.57 2.04
CA ALA A 54 47.59 -7.58 2.98
C ALA A 54 46.52 -6.54 3.38
N ASP A 55 45.63 -6.15 2.46
CA ASP A 55 44.56 -5.19 2.74
C ASP A 55 43.51 -5.76 3.68
N PHE A 56 43.15 -7.04 3.51
CA PHE A 56 42.23 -7.74 4.40
C PHE A 56 42.80 -7.90 5.81
N VAL A 57 44.09 -8.22 5.92
CA VAL A 57 44.78 -8.31 7.22
C VAL A 57 44.86 -6.94 7.89
N ARG A 58 45.17 -5.88 7.12
CA ARG A 58 45.15 -4.50 7.62
C ARG A 58 43.75 -4.04 8.05
N ALA A 59 42.71 -4.54 7.39
CA ALA A 59 41.31 -4.32 7.78
C ALA A 59 40.89 -5.11 9.04
N GLY A 60 41.75 -6.00 9.55
CA GLY A 60 41.55 -6.74 10.80
C GLY A 60 41.12 -8.20 10.64
N LEU A 61 41.19 -8.77 9.44
CA LEU A 61 40.95 -10.21 9.23
C LEU A 61 42.19 -11.04 9.56
N GLU A 62 41.98 -12.19 10.21
CA GLU A 62 43.07 -13.11 10.56
C GLU A 62 43.71 -13.73 9.29
N PRO A 63 45.06 -13.73 9.16
CA PRO A 63 45.75 -14.23 7.97
C PRO A 63 45.41 -15.69 7.62
N GLU A 64 45.24 -16.54 8.63
CA GLU A 64 44.85 -17.94 8.43
C GLU A 64 43.44 -18.07 7.84
N PHE A 65 42.52 -17.19 8.25
CA PHE A 65 41.16 -17.17 7.73
C PHE A 65 41.15 -16.72 6.27
N VAL A 66 41.85 -15.62 5.95
CA VAL A 66 41.94 -15.10 4.57
C VAL A 66 42.62 -16.13 3.64
N GLY A 67 43.60 -16.89 4.15
CA GLY A 67 44.23 -18.00 3.42
C GLY A 67 43.30 -19.16 3.08
N ARG A 68 42.19 -19.35 3.82
CA ARG A 68 41.17 -20.38 3.55
C ARG A 68 40.08 -19.92 2.56
N VAL A 69 40.10 -18.66 2.13
CA VAL A 69 39.13 -18.08 1.19
C VAL A 69 39.85 -17.64 -0.10
N PRO A 70 40.25 -18.59 -0.97
CA PRO A 70 41.08 -18.31 -2.14
C PRO A 70 40.31 -17.62 -3.28
N VAL A 71 39.00 -17.79 -3.33
CA VAL A 71 38.14 -17.17 -4.35
C VAL A 71 37.55 -15.89 -3.80
N ARG A 72 37.76 -14.78 -4.51
CA ARG A 72 37.30 -13.45 -4.14
C ARG A 72 36.53 -12.84 -5.30
N VAL A 73 35.39 -12.21 -4.99
CA VAL A 73 34.56 -11.51 -5.98
C VAL A 73 34.26 -10.13 -5.43
N ALA A 74 34.53 -9.09 -6.24
CA ALA A 74 34.19 -7.72 -5.93
C ALA A 74 32.91 -7.32 -6.67
N LEU A 75 31.96 -6.75 -5.94
CA LEU A 75 30.73 -6.22 -6.51
C LEU A 75 30.91 -4.72 -6.82
N ASN A 76 30.31 -4.27 -7.93
CA ASN A 76 30.26 -2.86 -8.27
C ASN A 76 29.17 -2.17 -7.44
N ALA A 77 29.34 -0.87 -7.18
CA ALA A 77 28.27 -0.05 -6.61
C ALA A 77 27.13 0.07 -7.63
N LEU A 78 25.89 0.14 -7.14
CA LEU A 78 24.70 0.27 -7.98
C LEU A 78 24.48 1.75 -8.29
N ASP A 79 24.29 2.06 -9.58
CA ASP A 79 23.84 3.38 -10.02
C ASP A 79 22.31 3.44 -10.16
N ALA A 80 21.76 4.63 -10.47
CA ALA A 80 20.32 4.77 -10.70
C ALA A 80 19.79 3.89 -11.85
N SER A 81 20.59 3.61 -12.87
CA SER A 81 20.19 2.76 -14.00
C SER A 81 20.07 1.28 -13.58
N ASP A 82 21.01 0.79 -12.78
CA ASP A 82 21.00 -0.54 -12.19
C ASP A 82 19.79 -0.72 -11.28
N LEU A 83 19.52 0.27 -10.43
CA LEU A 83 18.37 0.26 -9.52
C LEU A 83 17.05 0.22 -10.27
N LYS A 84 16.94 0.95 -11.39
CA LYS A 84 15.78 0.89 -12.28
C LYS A 84 15.62 -0.49 -12.91
N GLN A 85 16.71 -1.11 -13.36
CA GLN A 85 16.67 -2.48 -13.89
C GLN A 85 16.22 -3.49 -12.83
N ILE A 86 16.67 -3.34 -11.58
CA ILE A 86 16.21 -4.17 -10.46
C ILE A 86 14.70 -4.02 -10.23
N LEU A 87 14.14 -2.81 -10.33
CA LEU A 87 12.70 -2.59 -10.19
C LEU A 87 11.86 -3.29 -11.26
N ILE A 88 12.36 -3.38 -12.50
CA ILE A 88 11.60 -3.90 -13.65
C ILE A 88 11.86 -5.39 -13.85
N GLY A 89 13.14 -5.76 -13.95
CA GLY A 89 13.60 -7.07 -14.41
C GLY A 89 13.64 -8.13 -13.32
N ALA A 90 13.90 -7.77 -12.06
CA ALA A 90 14.08 -8.77 -11.01
C ALA A 90 12.79 -9.59 -10.79
N GLU A 91 12.95 -10.91 -10.66
CA GLU A 91 11.84 -11.84 -10.40
C GLU A 91 11.11 -11.44 -9.11
N GLY A 92 11.87 -11.20 -8.04
CA GLY A 92 11.39 -10.72 -6.75
C GLY A 92 11.31 -9.19 -6.63
N SER A 93 11.18 -8.43 -7.73
CA SER A 93 11.18 -6.96 -7.64
C SER A 93 10.07 -6.43 -6.72
N VAL A 94 10.44 -5.41 -5.96
CA VAL A 94 9.54 -4.76 -5.00
C VAL A 94 8.33 -4.16 -5.71
N LEU A 95 8.53 -3.61 -6.92
CA LEU A 95 7.44 -3.08 -7.74
C LEU A 95 6.37 -4.13 -8.05
N LYS A 96 6.76 -5.36 -8.43
CA LYS A 96 5.81 -6.46 -8.68
C LYS A 96 5.03 -6.83 -7.41
N GLN A 97 5.67 -6.75 -6.24
CA GLN A 97 5.00 -6.99 -4.96
C GLN A 97 3.94 -5.92 -4.68
N PHE A 98 4.25 -4.63 -4.84
CA PHE A 98 3.26 -3.56 -4.69
C PHE A 98 2.13 -3.66 -5.71
N LYS A 99 2.42 -3.99 -6.97
CA LYS A 99 1.37 -4.25 -7.98
C LYS A 99 0.42 -5.35 -7.53
N ARG A 100 0.95 -6.45 -6.96
CA ARG A 100 0.13 -7.54 -6.40
C ARG A 100 -0.70 -7.10 -5.19
N ASP A 101 -0.14 -6.29 -4.29
CA ASP A 101 -0.88 -5.75 -3.14
C ASP A 101 -2.11 -4.95 -3.61
N PHE A 102 -1.92 -4.05 -4.58
CA PHE A 102 -3.03 -3.28 -5.16
C PHE A 102 -4.05 -4.16 -5.89
N MET A 103 -3.60 -5.19 -6.59
CA MET A 103 -4.49 -6.18 -7.21
C MET A 103 -5.35 -6.92 -6.17
N GLY A 104 -4.86 -7.13 -4.94
CA GLY A 104 -5.65 -7.65 -3.83
C GLY A 104 -6.86 -6.78 -3.46
N TYR A 105 -6.77 -5.47 -3.70
CA TYR A 105 -7.87 -4.51 -3.56
C TYR A 105 -8.68 -4.32 -4.85
N ASN A 106 -8.40 -5.12 -5.88
CA ASN A 106 -8.98 -5.02 -7.22
C ASN A 106 -8.62 -3.71 -7.95
N ILE A 107 -7.41 -3.18 -7.68
CA ILE A 107 -6.86 -1.96 -8.27
C ILE A 107 -5.68 -2.35 -9.17
N ARG A 108 -5.74 -2.02 -10.45
CA ARG A 108 -4.60 -2.18 -11.37
C ARG A 108 -3.63 -1.02 -11.19
N MET A 109 -2.45 -1.31 -10.64
CA MET A 109 -1.36 -0.33 -10.51
C MET A 109 -0.34 -0.49 -11.64
N ASP A 110 -0.05 0.60 -12.34
CA ASP A 110 1.07 0.70 -13.26
C ASP A 110 2.01 1.84 -12.88
N ALA A 111 3.25 1.76 -13.35
CA ALA A 111 4.28 2.75 -13.07
C ALA A 111 4.86 3.23 -14.40
N THR A 112 4.94 4.54 -14.58
CA THR A 112 5.52 5.14 -15.78
C THR A 112 7.04 5.15 -15.70
N ASP A 113 7.70 5.30 -16.84
CA ASP A 113 9.16 5.26 -16.92
C ASP A 113 9.84 6.38 -16.11
N ASP A 114 9.21 7.56 -16.06
CA ASP A 114 9.64 8.72 -15.27
C ASP A 114 9.50 8.48 -13.78
N ALA A 115 8.45 7.77 -13.33
CA ALA A 115 8.33 7.35 -11.92
C ALA A 115 9.47 6.40 -11.52
N LEU A 116 9.78 5.41 -12.37
CA LEU A 116 10.85 4.45 -12.11
C LEU A 116 12.22 5.12 -12.05
N THR A 117 12.46 6.07 -12.96
CA THR A 117 13.67 6.90 -12.94
C THR A 117 13.75 7.72 -11.65
N ALA A 118 12.67 8.42 -11.27
CA ALA A 118 12.64 9.24 -10.05
C ALA A 118 12.87 8.42 -8.77
N ILE A 119 12.31 7.22 -8.66
CA ILE A 119 12.54 6.31 -7.52
C ILE A 119 14.00 5.88 -7.47
N SER A 120 14.60 5.58 -8.62
CA SER A 120 15.97 5.08 -8.69
C SER A 120 17.00 6.15 -8.35
N GLU A 121 16.80 7.38 -8.82
CA GLU A 121 17.62 8.56 -8.45
C GLU A 121 17.49 8.91 -6.96
N LEU A 122 16.31 8.71 -6.36
CA LEU A 122 16.14 8.88 -4.92
C LEU A 122 16.89 7.80 -4.14
N ALA A 123 16.82 6.54 -4.59
CA ALA A 123 17.49 5.41 -3.93
C ALA A 123 19.01 5.50 -4.01
N GLU A 124 19.54 5.92 -5.16
CA GLU A 124 20.97 6.18 -5.34
C GLU A 124 21.46 7.28 -4.38
N ARG A 125 20.74 8.40 -4.29
CA ARG A 125 21.07 9.50 -3.36
C ARG A 125 21.04 9.10 -1.89
N GLU A 126 20.15 8.18 -1.50
CA GLU A 126 20.11 7.68 -0.12
C GLU A 126 21.28 6.73 0.20
N GLY A 127 22.02 6.24 -0.81
CA GLY A 127 23.24 5.44 -0.60
C GLY A 127 22.99 4.06 0.02
N THR A 128 21.75 3.59 0.05
CA THR A 128 21.35 2.31 0.66
C THR A 128 21.23 1.15 -0.34
N GLY A 129 21.52 1.43 -1.62
CA GLY A 129 21.41 0.47 -2.72
C GLY A 129 19.97 -0.02 -2.93
N ALA A 130 19.81 -1.26 -3.41
CA ALA A 130 18.50 -1.84 -3.73
C ALA A 130 17.54 -1.96 -2.53
N ARG A 131 18.05 -1.94 -1.29
CA ARG A 131 17.22 -1.92 -0.08
C ARG A 131 16.42 -0.62 0.06
N GLY A 132 16.97 0.50 -0.41
CA GLY A 132 16.30 1.81 -0.38
C GLY A 132 15.03 1.86 -1.22
N LEU A 133 14.96 1.05 -2.29
CA LEU A 133 13.79 0.97 -3.17
C LEU A 133 12.51 0.63 -2.41
N VAL A 134 12.59 -0.27 -1.42
CA VAL A 134 11.44 -0.64 -0.57
C VAL A 134 10.97 0.56 0.25
N THR A 135 11.90 1.22 0.93
CA THR A 135 11.60 2.38 1.79
C THR A 135 10.96 3.52 0.99
N ILE A 136 11.49 3.79 -0.21
CA ILE A 136 10.98 4.86 -1.07
C ILE A 136 9.59 4.52 -1.60
N LEU A 137 9.37 3.30 -2.08
CA LEU A 137 8.05 2.86 -2.54
C LEU A 137 7.02 2.88 -1.40
N GLU A 138 7.39 2.38 -0.23
CA GLU A 138 6.51 2.38 0.95
C GLU A 138 6.15 3.81 1.37
N ARG A 139 7.13 4.73 1.43
CA ARG A 139 6.87 6.14 1.73
C ARG A 139 5.93 6.79 0.69
N THR A 140 6.11 6.46 -0.58
CA THR A 140 5.33 7.02 -1.70
C THR A 140 3.90 6.48 -1.72
N LEU A 141 3.74 5.18 -1.50
CA LEU A 141 2.47 4.48 -1.71
C LEU A 141 1.66 4.25 -0.43
N ARG A 142 2.21 4.55 0.76
CA ARG A 142 1.52 4.35 2.05
C ARG A 142 0.10 4.92 2.07
N GLU A 143 -0.04 6.21 1.79
CA GLU A 143 -1.36 6.87 1.80
C GLU A 143 -2.26 6.36 0.68
N HIS A 144 -1.69 6.05 -0.49
CA HIS A 144 -2.42 5.44 -1.61
C HIS A 144 -2.98 4.06 -1.24
N LYS A 145 -2.22 3.22 -0.52
CA LYS A 145 -2.67 1.92 -0.03
C LYS A 145 -3.80 2.03 1.01
N PHE A 146 -3.85 3.14 1.76
CA PHE A 146 -4.90 3.37 2.76
C PHE A 146 -6.18 3.92 2.14
N GLU A 147 -6.06 4.94 1.29
CA GLU A 147 -7.21 5.68 0.75
C GLU A 147 -7.85 4.97 -0.45
N LEU A 148 -7.06 4.47 -1.42
CA LEU A 148 -7.60 3.95 -2.67
C LEU A 148 -8.55 2.75 -2.51
N PRO A 149 -8.31 1.78 -1.59
CA PRO A 149 -9.26 0.69 -1.37
C PRO A 149 -10.64 1.15 -0.89
N SER A 150 -10.71 2.32 -0.27
CA SER A 150 -11.95 2.95 0.20
C SER A 150 -12.66 3.73 -0.90
N THR A 151 -12.15 3.72 -2.13
CA THR A 151 -12.65 4.51 -3.28
C THR A 151 -13.10 3.62 -4.44
N SER A 152 -13.69 4.23 -5.47
CA SER A 152 -14.10 3.59 -6.73
C SER A 152 -12.96 3.35 -7.72
N VAL A 153 -11.74 3.80 -7.40
CA VAL A 153 -10.58 3.73 -8.30
C VAL A 153 -10.25 2.27 -8.62
N THR A 154 -10.27 1.93 -9.90
CA THR A 154 -9.92 0.57 -10.39
C THR A 154 -8.57 0.53 -11.10
N ARG A 155 -8.02 1.70 -11.47
CA ARG A 155 -6.71 1.85 -12.09
C ARG A 155 -5.98 3.03 -11.46
N PHE A 156 -4.73 2.81 -11.09
CA PHE A 156 -3.84 3.81 -10.55
C PHE A 156 -2.54 3.78 -11.35
N GLU A 157 -2.13 4.93 -11.87
CA GLU A 157 -0.88 5.08 -12.60
C GLU A 157 0.05 5.96 -11.77
N MET A 158 1.19 5.40 -11.38
CA MET A 158 2.23 6.10 -10.61
C MET A 158 3.17 6.80 -11.58
N ASP A 159 3.22 8.13 -11.48
CA ASP A 159 4.08 9.02 -12.26
C ASP A 159 5.16 9.71 -11.41
N ALA A 160 6.04 10.50 -12.04
CA ALA A 160 7.07 11.24 -11.31
C ALA A 160 6.50 12.23 -10.29
N ASP A 161 5.31 12.80 -10.52
CA ASP A 161 4.66 13.69 -9.53
C ASP A 161 4.19 12.90 -8.32
N THR A 162 3.68 11.69 -8.50
CA THR A 162 3.31 10.78 -7.40
C THR A 162 4.52 10.44 -6.54
N VAL A 163 5.69 10.24 -7.14
CA VAL A 163 6.94 9.99 -6.39
C VAL A 163 7.42 11.23 -5.62
N ARG A 164 7.33 12.41 -6.24
CA ARG A 164 7.83 13.67 -5.65
C ARG A 164 6.86 14.27 -4.63
N THR A 165 5.56 14.21 -4.90
CA THR A 165 4.49 14.79 -4.07
C THR A 165 3.32 13.81 -3.87
N PRO A 166 3.51 12.71 -3.13
CA PRO A 166 2.51 11.63 -3.02
C PRO A 166 1.13 12.10 -2.55
N ASN A 167 1.09 12.93 -1.50
CA ASN A 167 -0.16 13.42 -0.92
C ASN A 167 -0.93 14.38 -1.84
N ARG A 168 -0.22 15.08 -2.73
CA ARG A 168 -0.84 16.00 -3.68
C ARG A 168 -1.47 15.23 -4.83
N SER A 169 -0.71 14.29 -5.41
CA SER A 169 -1.18 13.39 -6.46
C SER A 169 -2.44 12.63 -6.02
N LEU A 170 -2.42 12.04 -4.81
CA LEU A 170 -3.58 11.35 -4.26
C LEU A 170 -4.82 12.25 -4.17
N LYS A 171 -4.68 13.47 -3.65
CA LYS A 171 -5.81 14.43 -3.59
C LYS A 171 -6.34 14.80 -4.96
N GLN A 172 -5.47 14.92 -5.98
CA GLN A 172 -5.89 15.21 -7.35
C GLN A 172 -6.64 14.03 -7.96
N LEU A 173 -6.14 12.81 -7.75
CA LEU A 173 -6.78 11.58 -8.20
C LEU A 173 -8.21 11.47 -7.62
N LEU A 174 -8.36 11.64 -6.30
CA LEU A 174 -9.66 11.59 -5.63
C LEU A 174 -10.63 12.70 -6.09
N LYS A 175 -10.11 13.90 -6.37
CA LYS A 175 -10.92 15.00 -6.92
C LYS A 175 -11.37 14.73 -8.36
N SER A 176 -10.51 14.16 -9.19
CA SER A 176 -10.84 13.83 -10.58
C SER A 176 -11.94 12.78 -10.69
N GLU A 177 -11.92 11.76 -9.82
CA GLU A 177 -13.00 10.77 -9.70
C GLU A 177 -14.32 11.41 -9.24
N SER A 178 -14.26 12.40 -8.35
CA SER A 178 -15.47 13.09 -7.88
C SER A 178 -16.12 13.97 -8.96
N ALA A 179 -15.36 14.35 -10.00
CA ALA A 179 -15.80 15.27 -11.06
C ALA A 179 -16.27 14.56 -12.35
N GLY A 180 -15.83 13.31 -12.60
CA GLY A 180 -16.24 12.52 -13.77
C GLY A 180 -17.45 11.63 -13.49
N ASP A 181 -18.61 11.97 -14.06
CA ASP A 181 -19.82 11.12 -14.16
C ASP A 181 -20.21 10.37 -12.86
N GLY A 182 -20.42 11.14 -11.79
CA GLY A 182 -20.62 10.64 -10.43
C GLY A 182 -21.86 9.77 -10.18
N ALA A 183 -22.79 9.63 -11.14
CA ALA A 183 -23.92 8.73 -11.01
C ALA A 183 -23.56 7.28 -11.39
N GLY A 184 -22.87 7.10 -12.53
CA GLY A 184 -22.53 5.78 -13.06
C GLY A 184 -21.40 5.07 -12.30
N ILE A 185 -20.45 5.82 -11.75
CA ILE A 185 -19.34 5.26 -10.94
C ILE A 185 -19.84 4.86 -9.55
N LYS A 186 -20.66 5.70 -8.89
CA LYS A 186 -21.18 5.39 -7.55
C LYS A 186 -22.22 4.28 -7.55
N LEU A 187 -22.94 4.09 -8.65
CA LEU A 187 -23.79 2.92 -8.84
C LEU A 187 -22.97 1.61 -8.80
N ARG A 188 -21.77 1.62 -9.41
CA ARG A 188 -20.85 0.46 -9.34
C ARG A 188 -20.36 0.20 -7.92
N ASP A 189 -20.16 1.23 -7.10
CA ASP A 189 -19.78 1.05 -5.69
C ASP A 189 -20.86 0.30 -4.90
N LEU A 190 -22.13 0.64 -5.10
CA LEU A 190 -23.24 -0.08 -4.48
C LEU A 190 -23.33 -1.52 -5.00
N LYS A 191 -23.16 -1.75 -6.30
CA LYS A 191 -23.09 -3.11 -6.86
C LYS A 191 -21.92 -3.93 -6.34
N ARG A 192 -20.77 -3.31 -6.10
CA ARG A 192 -19.60 -3.95 -5.47
C ARG A 192 -19.91 -4.34 -4.02
N TRP A 193 -20.63 -3.49 -3.29
CA TRP A 193 -21.08 -3.79 -1.94
C TRP A 193 -22.07 -4.96 -1.92
N GLU A 194 -23.06 -4.98 -2.82
CA GLU A 194 -23.99 -6.11 -3.00
C GLU A 194 -23.22 -7.43 -3.26
N THR A 195 -22.23 -7.39 -4.16
CA THR A 195 -21.40 -8.57 -4.46
C THR A 195 -20.65 -9.06 -3.22
N LYS A 196 -20.11 -8.13 -2.40
CA LYS A 196 -19.44 -8.48 -1.15
C LYS A 196 -20.39 -9.07 -0.12
N LEU A 197 -21.61 -8.55 -0.01
CA LEU A 197 -22.65 -9.10 0.87
C LEU A 197 -23.01 -10.53 0.44
N ASN A 198 -23.31 -10.75 -0.84
CA ASN A 198 -23.69 -12.05 -1.37
C ASN A 198 -22.60 -13.12 -1.21
N ARG A 199 -21.31 -12.76 -1.29
CA ARG A 199 -20.20 -13.70 -1.02
C ARG A 199 -20.19 -14.27 0.39
N LYS A 200 -20.82 -13.59 1.35
CA LYS A 200 -20.93 -14.06 2.73
C LYS A 200 -22.19 -14.87 2.99
N LEU A 201 -23.14 -14.85 2.04
CA LEU A 201 -24.38 -15.59 2.12
C LEU A 201 -24.20 -16.97 1.46
N PRO A 202 -25.02 -17.98 1.83
CA PRO A 202 -25.03 -19.26 1.15
C PRO A 202 -25.39 -19.12 -0.34
N ASP A 203 -24.90 -20.02 -1.20
CA ASP A 203 -25.03 -19.93 -2.67
C ASP A 203 -26.48 -19.81 -3.18
N LEU A 204 -27.46 -20.31 -2.41
CA LEU A 204 -28.88 -20.25 -2.75
C LEU A 204 -29.53 -18.91 -2.36
N VAL A 205 -28.87 -18.09 -1.52
CA VAL A 205 -29.41 -16.86 -0.96
C VAL A 205 -28.86 -15.65 -1.71
N SER A 206 -29.75 -14.76 -2.12
CA SER A 206 -29.41 -13.52 -2.81
C SER A 206 -30.03 -12.31 -2.13
N ALA A 207 -29.23 -11.27 -1.98
CA ALA A 207 -29.63 -9.96 -1.47
C ALA A 207 -29.19 -8.85 -2.44
N TRP A 208 -30.08 -7.91 -2.73
CA TRP A 208 -29.81 -6.81 -3.65
C TRP A 208 -30.55 -5.54 -3.22
N LEU A 209 -30.02 -4.38 -3.57
CA LEU A 209 -30.67 -3.09 -3.32
C LEU A 209 -31.71 -2.82 -4.42
N THR A 210 -32.90 -2.38 -4.03
CA THR A 210 -33.87 -1.83 -5.00
C THR A 210 -33.37 -0.51 -5.58
N ASP A 211 -33.86 -0.09 -6.75
CA ASP A 211 -33.40 1.14 -7.41
C ASP A 211 -33.63 2.39 -6.55
N ASP A 212 -34.73 2.42 -5.79
CA ASP A 212 -35.03 3.50 -4.84
C ASP A 212 -34.05 3.49 -3.66
N ALA A 213 -33.71 2.30 -3.13
CA ALA A 213 -32.72 2.16 -2.07
C ALA A 213 -31.32 2.57 -2.55
N GLN A 214 -30.94 2.20 -3.77
CA GLN A 214 -29.68 2.63 -4.38
C GLN A 214 -29.63 4.15 -4.48
N THR A 215 -30.68 4.77 -5.04
CA THR A 215 -30.78 6.23 -5.18
C THR A 215 -30.68 6.94 -3.82
N TYR A 216 -31.34 6.40 -2.81
CA TYR A 216 -31.31 6.94 -1.45
C TYR A 216 -29.90 6.88 -0.83
N LEU A 217 -29.26 5.71 -0.85
CA LEU A 217 -27.93 5.52 -0.27
C LEU A 217 -26.88 6.37 -1.00
N LEU A 218 -26.98 6.47 -2.33
CA LEU A 218 -26.15 7.38 -3.13
C LEU A 218 -26.32 8.81 -2.66
N ARG A 219 -27.55 9.31 -2.58
CA ARG A 219 -27.83 10.68 -2.15
C ARG A 219 -27.34 10.94 -0.72
N ARG A 220 -27.49 9.98 0.18
CA ARG A 220 -27.08 10.11 1.59
C ARG A 220 -25.56 10.08 1.76
N SER A 221 -24.86 9.25 0.99
CA SER A 221 -23.39 9.22 0.94
C SER A 221 -22.79 10.54 0.46
N MET A 222 -23.52 11.31 -0.37
CA MET A 222 -23.09 12.61 -0.88
C MET A 222 -23.33 13.79 0.07
N SER A 223 -23.88 13.57 1.27
CA SER A 223 -24.08 14.65 2.23
C SER A 223 -22.74 15.17 2.79
N LYS A 224 -22.66 16.45 3.17
CA LYS A 224 -21.44 17.11 3.72
C LYS A 224 -20.79 16.36 4.91
N LYS A 225 -21.54 15.47 5.56
CA LYS A 225 -21.06 14.64 6.68
C LYS A 225 -20.20 13.45 6.22
N HIS A 226 -20.30 13.06 4.95
CA HIS A 226 -19.66 11.87 4.36
C HIS A 226 -18.90 12.18 3.07
N GLU A 227 -18.51 13.44 2.85
CA GLU A 227 -17.91 13.96 1.60
C GLU A 227 -16.61 13.24 1.17
N HIS A 228 -15.98 12.49 2.07
CA HIS A 228 -14.76 11.72 1.80
C HIS A 228 -14.96 10.19 1.86
N GLN A 229 -16.20 9.69 1.84
CA GLN A 229 -16.48 8.25 1.87
C GLN A 229 -17.15 7.79 0.58
N SER A 230 -16.71 6.65 0.03
CA SER A 230 -17.39 6.01 -1.10
C SER A 230 -18.76 5.48 -0.70
N ALA A 231 -19.66 5.30 -1.67
CA ALA A 231 -20.97 4.67 -1.41
C ALA A 231 -20.81 3.23 -0.88
N PHE A 232 -19.74 2.54 -1.27
CA PHE A 232 -19.37 1.22 -0.74
C PHE A 232 -19.02 1.28 0.75
N SER A 233 -18.12 2.18 1.15
CA SER A 233 -17.72 2.35 2.56
C SER A 233 -18.91 2.79 3.41
N PHE A 234 -19.71 3.73 2.89
CA PHE A 234 -20.92 4.20 3.53
C PHE A 234 -21.90 3.04 3.75
N ALA A 235 -22.27 2.28 2.72
CA ALA A 235 -23.18 1.14 2.85
C ALA A 235 -22.64 0.07 3.82
N GLY A 236 -21.33 -0.21 3.75
CA GLY A 236 -20.67 -1.15 4.65
C GLY A 236 -20.78 -0.76 6.13
N GLN A 237 -20.56 0.52 6.46
CA GLN A 237 -20.71 1.03 7.83
C GLN A 237 -22.19 1.13 8.23
N TYR A 238 -23.04 1.54 7.29
CA TYR A 238 -24.45 1.83 7.55
C TYR A 238 -25.26 0.57 7.85
N PHE A 239 -25.03 -0.52 7.12
CA PHE A 239 -25.69 -1.81 7.36
C PHE A 239 -24.90 -2.71 8.33
N GLY A 240 -23.59 -2.48 8.48
CA GLY A 240 -22.72 -3.24 9.37
C GLY A 240 -22.78 -4.75 9.13
N THR A 241 -22.73 -5.52 10.22
CA THR A 241 -22.97 -6.98 10.21
C THR A 241 -24.42 -7.35 10.48
N MET A 242 -25.28 -6.37 10.80
CA MET A 242 -26.65 -6.63 11.25
C MET A 242 -27.49 -7.24 10.13
N LEU A 243 -27.43 -6.62 8.94
CA LEU A 243 -28.17 -7.09 7.77
C LEU A 243 -27.84 -8.53 7.41
N GLU A 244 -26.55 -8.88 7.39
CA GLU A 244 -26.04 -10.23 7.13
C GLU A 244 -26.62 -11.25 8.12
N LYS A 245 -26.52 -10.98 9.43
CA LYS A 245 -27.03 -11.88 10.48
C LYS A 245 -28.55 -12.09 10.38
N VAL A 246 -29.31 -11.03 10.09
CA VAL A 246 -30.77 -11.11 9.98
C VAL A 246 -31.21 -11.91 8.76
N ILE A 247 -30.55 -11.72 7.60
CA ILE A 247 -30.81 -12.51 6.39
C ILE A 247 -30.57 -14.00 6.65
N LEU A 248 -29.44 -14.35 7.28
CA LEU A 248 -29.11 -15.74 7.62
C LEU A 248 -30.15 -16.36 8.57
N LEU A 249 -30.64 -15.60 9.55
CA LEU A 249 -31.66 -16.05 10.50
C LEU A 249 -33.00 -16.31 9.82
N ILE A 250 -33.45 -15.37 8.97
CA ILE A 250 -34.71 -15.52 8.23
C ILE A 250 -34.63 -16.72 7.28
N HIS A 251 -33.53 -16.85 6.54
CA HIS A 251 -33.31 -17.99 5.66
C HIS A 251 -33.37 -19.32 6.44
N GLY A 252 -32.71 -19.39 7.59
CA GLY A 252 -32.70 -20.60 8.43
C GLY A 252 -34.07 -21.00 8.96
N LYS A 253 -34.97 -20.04 9.26
CA LYS A 253 -36.32 -20.33 9.79
C LYS A 253 -37.38 -20.52 8.72
N THR A 254 -37.31 -19.77 7.62
CA THR A 254 -38.39 -19.69 6.62
C THR A 254 -38.03 -20.35 5.28
N GLY A 255 -36.75 -20.63 5.04
CA GLY A 255 -36.24 -21.06 3.74
C GLY A 255 -36.21 -19.94 2.69
N GLN A 256 -36.59 -18.70 3.03
CA GLN A 256 -36.57 -17.58 2.10
C GLN A 256 -35.14 -17.33 1.60
N ALA A 257 -34.98 -17.23 0.28
CA ALA A 257 -33.67 -17.13 -0.37
C ALA A 257 -33.48 -15.83 -1.17
N ALA A 258 -34.50 -14.97 -1.19
CA ALA A 258 -34.51 -13.72 -1.93
C ALA A 258 -34.81 -12.55 -0.98
N PHE A 259 -33.87 -11.61 -0.87
CA PHE A 259 -33.94 -10.49 0.07
C PHE A 259 -33.74 -9.16 -0.67
N PRO A 260 -34.82 -8.55 -1.18
CA PRO A 260 -34.76 -7.19 -1.69
C PRO A 260 -34.59 -6.21 -0.51
N ILE A 261 -33.50 -5.45 -0.52
CA ILE A 261 -33.27 -4.36 0.43
C ILE A 261 -34.04 -3.15 -0.10
N SER A 262 -35.22 -2.93 0.47
CA SER A 262 -36.14 -1.87 0.08
C SER A 262 -35.68 -0.48 0.54
N LEU A 263 -36.39 0.56 0.08
CA LEU A 263 -36.16 1.93 0.53
C LEU A 263 -36.29 2.07 2.05
N ASP A 264 -37.27 1.39 2.67
CA ASP A 264 -37.49 1.45 4.12
C ASP A 264 -36.28 0.90 4.89
N VAL A 265 -35.74 -0.23 4.44
CA VAL A 265 -34.51 -0.81 5.01
C VAL A 265 -33.31 0.11 4.79
N ALA A 266 -33.24 0.80 3.65
CA ALA A 266 -32.18 1.77 3.38
C ALA A 266 -32.31 3.09 4.16
N MET A 267 -33.53 3.46 4.58
CA MET A 267 -33.79 4.67 5.35
C MET A 267 -33.50 4.50 6.84
N ASP A 268 -33.94 3.38 7.42
CA ASP A 268 -33.70 3.02 8.82
C ASP A 268 -33.55 1.50 8.98
N PRO A 269 -32.33 0.96 8.73
CA PRO A 269 -32.07 -0.47 8.76
C PRO A 269 -32.42 -1.12 10.10
N GLU A 270 -32.12 -0.45 11.22
CA GLU A 270 -32.34 -1.03 12.55
C GLU A 270 -33.82 -1.28 12.85
N VAL A 271 -34.69 -0.35 12.47
CA VAL A 271 -36.13 -0.46 12.73
C VAL A 271 -36.73 -1.54 11.86
N GLU A 272 -36.39 -1.56 10.58
CA GLU A 272 -37.00 -2.49 9.63
C GLU A 272 -36.51 -3.93 9.84
N LEU A 273 -35.22 -4.11 10.12
CA LEU A 273 -34.67 -5.44 10.46
C LEU A 273 -35.24 -5.97 11.79
N ARG A 274 -35.57 -5.08 12.75
CA ARG A 274 -36.30 -5.49 13.97
C ARG A 274 -37.71 -6.00 13.65
N LYS A 275 -38.44 -5.31 12.76
CA LYS A 275 -39.76 -5.79 12.31
C LYS A 275 -39.66 -7.15 11.64
N TRP A 276 -38.62 -7.36 10.81
CA TRP A 276 -38.37 -8.66 10.19
C TRP A 276 -38.18 -9.75 11.25
N MET A 277 -37.42 -9.48 12.32
CA MET A 277 -37.25 -10.43 13.43
C MET A 277 -38.55 -10.67 14.21
N SER A 278 -39.30 -9.63 14.57
CA SER A 278 -40.57 -9.80 15.30
C SER A 278 -41.63 -10.54 14.49
N SER A 279 -41.62 -10.42 13.16
CA SER A 279 -42.51 -11.20 12.30
C SER A 279 -42.23 -12.71 12.32
N LEU A 280 -41.00 -13.11 12.67
CA LEU A 280 -40.61 -14.51 12.81
C LEU A 280 -40.95 -15.09 14.18
N GLU A 281 -41.14 -14.25 15.20
CA GLU A 281 -41.50 -14.65 16.57
C GLU A 281 -43.02 -14.83 16.72
N GLY A 282 -43.82 -14.27 15.80
CA GLY A 282 -45.29 -14.38 15.81
C GLY A 282 -45.86 -15.73 15.30
N THR A 283 -45.02 -16.71 14.98
CA THR A 283 -45.44 -18.04 14.50
C THR A 283 -44.86 -19.17 15.34
N SER A 284 -45.13 -19.15 16.65
CA SER A 284 -45.17 -20.34 17.51
C SER A 284 -45.78 -19.94 18.84
N GLU A 285 -47.09 -20.16 19.00
CA GLU A 285 -47.63 -20.45 20.33
C GLU A 285 -47.01 -21.78 20.77
N ASP A 286 -45.97 -21.68 21.58
CA ASP A 286 -45.64 -22.64 22.63
C ASP A 286 -44.66 -21.93 23.58
N GLU A 287 -45.22 -21.42 24.68
CA GLU A 287 -44.43 -21.04 25.85
C GLU A 287 -43.80 -22.29 26.46
N SER A 288 -42.57 -22.61 26.06
CA SER A 288 -41.52 -23.14 26.95
C SER A 288 -40.22 -23.35 26.17
N ASP A 289 -39.14 -22.81 26.73
CA ASP A 289 -37.74 -23.09 26.41
C ASP A 289 -37.21 -22.69 25.03
N VAL A 290 -36.84 -21.42 24.84
CA VAL A 290 -35.51 -21.08 24.30
C VAL A 290 -35.01 -19.76 24.91
N VAL A 291 -33.99 -19.84 25.76
CA VAL A 291 -33.16 -18.71 26.15
C VAL A 291 -32.37 -18.27 24.91
N VAL A 292 -32.84 -17.24 24.21
CA VAL A 292 -32.05 -16.56 23.17
C VAL A 292 -31.48 -15.28 23.75
N ASP A 293 -30.16 -15.35 23.91
CA ASP A 293 -29.25 -14.40 24.49
C ASP A 293 -29.47 -12.96 23.98
N ALA A 294 -29.93 -12.08 24.88
CA ALA A 294 -30.14 -10.65 24.66
C ALA A 294 -28.84 -9.83 24.52
N THR A 295 -27.72 -10.46 24.16
CA THR A 295 -26.38 -9.84 24.11
C THR A 295 -26.01 -9.23 22.76
N VAL A 296 -26.75 -9.48 21.68
CA VAL A 296 -26.36 -8.97 20.34
C VAL A 296 -26.63 -7.46 20.15
N LEU A 297 -27.39 -6.82 21.04
CA LEU A 297 -27.74 -5.39 20.95
C LEU A 297 -26.91 -4.45 21.85
N GLU A 298 -26.08 -4.97 22.76
CA GLU A 298 -25.32 -4.16 23.73
C GLU A 298 -23.83 -3.96 23.37
N GLU A 299 -23.25 -4.76 22.46
CA GLU A 299 -21.82 -4.63 22.15
C GLU A 299 -21.45 -3.47 21.21
N SER A 300 -22.41 -2.79 20.58
CA SER A 300 -22.13 -1.63 19.73
C SER A 300 -21.90 -0.32 20.50
N LYS A 301 -22.04 -0.31 21.85
CA LYS A 301 -21.86 0.91 22.68
C LYS A 301 -20.49 1.03 23.36
N ARG A 302 -19.54 0.10 23.16
CA ARG A 302 -18.26 0.10 23.90
C ARG A 302 -17.03 0.65 23.18
N ASP A 303 -17.10 1.02 21.90
CA ASP A 303 -15.92 1.52 21.14
C ASP A 303 -16.04 2.97 20.64
N VAL A 304 -16.68 3.85 21.41
CA VAL A 304 -16.53 5.31 21.23
C VAL A 304 -16.39 5.98 22.60
N ASP A 305 -15.22 5.87 23.20
CA ASP A 305 -14.84 6.73 24.32
C ASP A 305 -14.40 8.10 23.75
N PRO A 306 -15.08 9.21 24.06
CA PRO A 306 -14.68 10.53 23.57
C PRO A 306 -13.34 10.98 24.21
N PRO A 307 -12.51 11.78 23.51
CA PRO A 307 -11.22 12.19 24.05
C PRO A 307 -11.39 13.00 25.33
N ARG A 308 -10.82 12.49 26.43
CA ARG A 308 -10.76 13.20 27.72
C ARG A 308 -10.08 14.56 27.53
N LYS A 309 -10.83 15.64 27.76
CA LYS A 309 -10.30 17.00 27.90
C LYS A 309 -9.28 17.03 29.05
N LYS A 310 -7.99 17.22 28.74
CA LYS A 310 -6.99 17.59 29.74
C LYS A 310 -7.35 18.96 30.31
N LYS A 311 -7.81 19.00 31.57
CA LYS A 311 -7.82 20.22 32.38
C LYS A 311 -6.37 20.65 32.57
N VAL A 312 -5.97 21.73 31.88
CA VAL A 312 -4.81 22.53 32.27
C VAL A 312 -5.16 23.13 33.62
N ARG A 313 -4.53 22.61 34.68
CA ARG A 313 -4.45 23.32 35.95
C ARG A 313 -3.43 24.43 35.75
N SER A 314 -3.92 25.66 35.64
CA SER A 314 -3.19 26.83 36.11
C SER A 314 -3.03 26.68 37.62
N ASP A 315 -1.81 26.78 38.13
CA ASP A 315 -1.55 27.46 39.40
C ASP A 315 -0.05 27.75 39.52
N LYS A 316 0.23 29.03 39.78
CA LYS A 316 1.30 29.63 40.59
C LYS A 316 2.73 29.09 40.48
#